data_AF-A0A1Y1XG27-F1
#
_entry.id   AF-A0A1Y1XG27-F1
#
_cell.length_a   1.000
_cell.length_b   1.000
_cell.length_c   1.000
_cell.angle_alpha   90.00
_cell.angle_beta   90.00
_cell.angle_gamma   90.00
#
_symmetry.space_group_name_H-M   'P 1'
#
loop_
_entity.id
_entity.type
_entity.pdbx_description
1 polymer ?
#
loop_
_entity_poly.entity_id
_entity_poly.type
_entity_poly.pdbx_seq_one_letter_code
_entity_poly.pdbx_strand_id
1 'polypeptide(L)'
;MAKMRNVAGEIEGSKKAMNFCIKNHIPEVDIYYDYAGIENWARGIWKTNKKGTIEYKEFYNQVKKNLKINFMKVKAHSNNKYNDIADKLAKKALFNSSNL
;
A
#
# COMPACT_ATOMS: atom_id res chain seq x y z
N MET A 1 -17.57 3.69 10.43
CA MET A 1 -16.50 2.68 10.61
C MET A 1 -15.87 2.15 9.31
N ALA A 2 -16.47 2.35 8.12
CA ALA A 2 -15.94 1.83 6.84
C ALA A 2 -14.63 2.46 6.33
N LYS A 3 -14.38 3.76 6.60
CA LYS A 3 -13.17 4.47 6.10
C LYS A 3 -11.84 3.81 6.50
N MET A 4 -11.77 3.18 7.68
CA MET A 4 -10.54 2.53 8.16
C MET A 4 -10.27 1.18 7.51
N ARG A 5 -11.31 0.42 7.14
CA ARG A 5 -11.14 -0.91 6.52
C ARG A 5 -10.54 -0.77 5.11
N ASN A 6 -11.00 0.22 4.36
CA ASN A 6 -10.44 0.54 3.03
C ASN A 6 -8.98 0.99 3.14
N VAL A 7 -8.70 1.88 4.08
CA VAL A 7 -7.34 2.39 4.33
C VAL A 7 -6.37 1.30 4.81
N ALA A 8 -6.83 0.35 5.64
CA ALA A 8 -6.00 -0.77 6.08
C ALA A 8 -5.59 -1.65 4.89
N GLY A 9 -6.48 -1.87 3.93
CA GLY A 9 -6.19 -2.61 2.70
C GLY A 9 -5.14 -1.90 1.84
N GLU A 10 -5.24 -0.58 1.69
CA GLU A 10 -4.27 0.23 0.94
C GLU A 10 -2.87 0.23 1.59
N ILE A 11 -2.82 0.33 2.93
CA ILE A 11 -1.58 0.25 3.71
C ILE A 11 -0.92 -1.12 3.52
N GLU A 12 -1.66 -2.21 3.69
CA GLU A 12 -1.11 -3.56 3.52
C GLU A 12 -0.72 -3.85 2.07
N GLY A 13 -1.46 -3.35 1.08
CA GLY A 13 -1.09 -3.41 -0.33
C GLY A 13 0.26 -2.72 -0.59
N SER A 14 0.44 -1.51 -0.06
CA SER A 14 1.69 -0.75 -0.15
C SER A 14 2.86 -1.50 0.50
N LYS A 15 2.66 -2.04 1.70
CA LYS A 15 3.68 -2.85 2.40
C LYS A 15 4.06 -4.10 1.61
N LYS A 16 3.08 -4.77 1.00
CA LYS A 16 3.31 -5.99 0.21
C LYS A 16 4.08 -5.69 -1.07
N ALA A 17 3.78 -4.59 -1.76
CA ALA A 17 4.54 -4.15 -2.93
C ALA A 17 6.00 -3.84 -2.57
N MET A 18 6.23 -3.06 -1.51
CA MET A 18 7.57 -2.76 -1.00
C MET A 18 8.36 -4.02 -0.63
N ASN A 19 7.73 -4.96 0.11
CA ASN A 19 8.35 -6.24 0.47
C ASN A 19 8.67 -7.10 -0.74
N PHE A 20 7.80 -7.11 -1.76
CA PHE A 20 8.06 -7.82 -3.00
C PHE A 20 9.31 -7.27 -3.69
N CYS A 21 9.47 -5.95 -3.77
CA CYS A 21 10.66 -5.34 -4.36
C CYS A 21 11.94 -5.70 -3.59
N ILE A 22 11.93 -5.61 -2.26
CA ILE A 22 13.08 -6.00 -1.43
C ILE A 22 13.46 -7.47 -1.64
N LYS A 23 12.48 -8.39 -1.62
CA LYS A 23 12.73 -9.82 -1.79
C LYS A 23 13.28 -10.19 -3.17
N ASN A 24 12.94 -9.41 -4.19
CA ASN A 24 13.35 -9.66 -5.57
C ASN A 24 14.52 -8.74 -6.01
N HIS A 25 15.19 -8.05 -5.08
CA HIS A 25 16.29 -7.12 -5.36
C HIS A 25 15.92 -6.03 -6.39
N ILE A 26 14.67 -5.60 -6.41
CA ILE A 26 14.20 -4.50 -7.26
C ILE A 26 14.57 -3.19 -6.55
N PRO A 27 15.29 -2.26 -7.22
CA PRO A 27 15.83 -1.06 -6.56
C PRO A 27 14.81 0.07 -6.38
N GLU A 28 13.69 0.04 -7.11
CA GLU A 28 12.71 1.13 -7.15
C GLU A 28 11.27 0.62 -7.26
N VAL A 29 10.33 1.33 -6.62
CA VAL A 29 8.89 1.07 -6.71
C VAL A 29 8.09 2.37 -6.80
N ASP A 30 7.12 2.37 -7.71
CA ASP A 30 6.12 3.43 -7.83
C ASP A 30 4.79 2.98 -7.23
N ILE A 31 4.36 3.67 -6.18
CA ILE A 31 3.10 3.39 -5.48
C ILE A 31 2.07 4.43 -5.91
N TYR A 32 1.06 3.96 -6.65
CA TYR A 32 -0.09 4.75 -7.06
C TYR A 32 -1.20 4.64 -6.03
N TYR A 33 -1.72 5.77 -5.58
CA TYR A 33 -2.80 5.85 -4.58
C TYR A 33 -3.72 7.03 -4.85
N ASP A 34 -4.98 6.92 -4.43
CA ASP A 34 -5.97 7.99 -4.49
C ASP A 34 -6.13 8.71 -3.13
N TYR A 35 -5.80 8.03 -2.03
CA TYR A 35 -5.86 8.59 -0.69
C TYR A 35 -4.51 9.09 -0.18
N ALA A 36 -4.44 10.41 0.04
CA ALA A 36 -3.20 11.09 0.46
C ALA A 36 -2.60 10.57 1.78
N GLY A 37 -3.35 9.83 2.60
CA GLY A 37 -2.82 9.23 3.83
C GLY A 37 -1.67 8.25 3.59
N ILE A 38 -1.68 7.54 2.46
CA ILE A 38 -0.66 6.52 2.12
C ILE A 38 0.74 7.12 2.01
N GLU A 39 0.87 8.28 1.40
CA GLU A 39 2.15 9.00 1.35
C GLU A 39 2.42 9.75 2.66
N ASN A 40 1.43 10.47 3.18
CA ASN A 40 1.64 11.39 4.30
C ASN A 40 2.02 10.66 5.60
N TRP A 41 1.47 9.48 5.87
CA TRP A 41 1.87 8.68 7.03
C TRP A 41 3.26 8.07 6.85
N ALA A 42 3.55 7.53 5.67
CA ALA A 42 4.87 6.96 5.36
C ALA A 42 5.98 8.02 5.53
N ARG A 43 5.78 9.21 4.95
CA ARG A 43 6.73 10.33 5.04
C ARG A 43 6.74 11.02 6.41
N GLY A 44 5.75 10.74 7.26
CA GLY A 44 5.63 11.35 8.59
C GLY A 44 5.11 12.80 8.56
N ILE A 45 4.51 13.23 7.46
CA ILE A 45 3.85 14.54 7.30
C ILE A 45 2.58 14.59 8.18
N TRP A 46 1.84 13.48 8.23
CA TRP A 46 0.67 13.35 9.08
C TRP A 46 1.00 12.59 10.36
N LYS A 47 0.38 13.01 11.47
CA LYS A 47 0.51 12.34 12.75
C LYS A 47 -0.09 10.93 12.68
N THR A 48 0.69 9.93 13.10
CA THR A 48 0.28 8.53 13.17
C THR A 48 -0.29 8.26 14.55
N ASN A 49 -1.63 8.30 14.69
CA ASN A 49 -2.32 8.12 15.98
C ASN A 49 -2.85 6.70 16.19
N LYS A 50 -2.73 5.81 15.20
CA LYS A 50 -3.29 4.47 15.22
C LYS A 50 -2.19 3.46 15.01
N LYS A 51 -2.30 2.29 15.67
CA LYS A 51 -1.29 1.22 15.58
C LYS A 51 -0.89 0.90 14.14
N GLY A 52 -1.85 0.69 13.24
CA GLY A 52 -1.55 0.41 11.82
C GLY A 52 -0.84 1.54 11.06
N THR A 53 -1.06 2.80 11.41
CA THR A 53 -0.35 3.92 10.76
C THR A 53 1.04 4.16 11.35
N ILE A 54 1.23 3.85 12.64
CA ILE A 54 2.54 3.85 13.30
C ILE A 54 3.43 2.76 12.69
N GLU A 55 2.93 1.52 12.66
CA GLU A 55 3.64 0.36 12.08
C GLU A 55 3.98 0.59 10.61
N TYR A 56 3.07 1.18 9.84
CA TYR A 56 3.33 1.51 8.44
C TYR A 56 4.47 2.51 8.26
N LYS A 57 4.53 3.56 9.10
CA LYS A 57 5.62 4.53 9.08
C LYS A 57 6.96 3.89 9.47
N GLU A 58 6.97 3.07 10.50
CA GLU A 58 8.17 2.33 10.94
C GLU A 58 8.68 1.41 9.84
N PHE A 59 7.78 0.63 9.23
CA PHE A 59 8.09 -0.23 8.10
C PHE A 59 8.67 0.55 6.92
N TYR A 60 8.02 1.65 6.50
CA TYR A 60 8.53 2.49 5.43
C TYR A 60 9.94 3.03 5.74
N ASN A 61 10.19 3.47 6.97
CA ASN A 61 11.50 3.96 7.39
C ASN A 61 12.61 2.92 7.33
N GLN A 62 12.27 1.64 7.52
CA GLN A 62 13.21 0.54 7.35
C GLN A 62 13.46 0.26 5.86
N VAL A 63 12.40 0.13 5.07
CA VAL A 63 12.50 -0.27 3.66
C VAL A 63 13.13 0.81 2.78
N LYS A 64 12.83 2.09 3.02
CA LYS A 64 13.33 3.21 2.19
C LYS A 64 14.86 3.34 2.18
N LYS A 65 15.57 2.68 3.11
CA LYS A 65 17.03 2.63 3.15
C LYS A 65 17.62 1.83 1.98
N ASN A 66 16.88 0.83 1.51
CA ASN A 66 17.33 -0.15 0.53
C ASN A 66 16.49 -0.14 -0.76
N LEU A 67 15.38 0.58 -0.76
CA LEU A 67 14.43 0.67 -1.87
C LEU A 67 14.06 2.13 -2.10
N LYS A 68 14.17 2.60 -3.34
CA LYS A 68 13.64 3.90 -3.74
C LYS A 68 12.12 3.77 -3.90
N ILE A 69 11.38 4.57 -3.15
CA ILE A 69 9.91 4.50 -3.10
C ILE A 69 9.36 5.84 -3.58
N ASN A 70 8.65 5.83 -4.71
CA ASN A 70 7.96 7.01 -5.22
C ASN A 70 6.46 6.88 -4.97
N PHE A 71 5.88 7.99 -4.53
CA PHE A 71 4.46 8.09 -4.24
C PHE A 71 3.81 8.93 -5.34
N MET A 72 2.90 8.31 -6.11
CA MET A 72 2.21 8.92 -7.24
C MET A 72 0.72 9.04 -6.95
N LYS A 73 0.29 10.23 -6.52
CA LYS A 73 -1.13 10.49 -6.28
C LYS A 73 -1.91 10.53 -7.59
N VAL A 74 -2.91 9.66 -7.72
CA VAL A 74 -3.85 9.65 -8.85
C VAL A 74 -5.20 10.22 -8.44
N LYS A 75 -5.93 10.80 -9.39
CA LYS A 75 -7.31 11.22 -9.14
C LYS A 75 -8.17 9.96 -9.01
N ALA A 76 -8.93 9.86 -7.91
CA ALA A 76 -10.01 8.88 -7.82
C ALA A 76 -10.91 9.05 -9.05
N HIS A 77 -11.09 7.98 -9.84
CA HIS A 77 -11.80 7.91 -11.13
C HIS A 77 -11.00 8.20 -12.42
N SER A 78 -9.68 8.04 -12.45
CA SER A 78 -8.94 8.02 -13.72
C SER A 78 -8.05 6.78 -13.81
N ASN A 79 -8.36 5.88 -14.75
CA ASN A 79 -7.69 4.61 -15.05
C ASN A 79 -7.92 3.45 -14.05
N ASN A 80 -9.14 2.92 -14.09
CA ASN A 80 -9.58 1.73 -13.35
C ASN A 80 -8.82 0.44 -13.70
N LYS A 81 -8.03 0.39 -14.79
CA LYS A 81 -7.43 -0.86 -15.30
C LYS A 81 -6.54 -1.57 -14.27
N TYR A 82 -5.64 -0.85 -13.58
CA TYR A 82 -4.73 -1.47 -12.61
C TYR A 82 -5.40 -1.71 -11.25
N ASN A 83 -6.35 -0.85 -10.87
CA ASN A 83 -7.17 -1.07 -9.68
C ASN A 83 -8.09 -2.30 -9.85
N ASP A 84 -8.69 -2.46 -11.03
CA ASP A 84 -9.50 -3.62 -11.40
C ASP A 84 -8.66 -4.92 -11.39
N ILE A 85 -7.40 -4.86 -11.82
CA ILE A 85 -6.49 -6.01 -11.73
C ILE A 85 -6.17 -6.33 -10.26
N ALA A 86 -5.86 -5.32 -9.44
CA ALA A 86 -5.60 -5.51 -8.01
C ALA A 86 -6.83 -6.07 -7.27
N ASP A 87 -8.02 -5.55 -7.55
CA ASP A 87 -9.29 -6.00 -6.97
C ASP A 87 -9.64 -7.42 -7.43
N LYS A 88 -9.43 -7.76 -8.71
CA LYS A 88 -9.57 -9.13 -9.22
C LYS A 88 -8.61 -10.10 -8.53
N LEU A 89 -7.34 -9.71 -8.35
CA LEU A 89 -6.36 -10.53 -7.65
C LEU A 89 -6.72 -10.73 -6.17
N ALA A 90 -7.18 -9.67 -5.49
CA ALA A 90 -7.64 -9.75 -4.11
C ALA A 90 -8.88 -10.65 -3.95
N LYS A 91 -9.88 -10.51 -4.83
CA LYS A 91 -11.07 -11.38 -4.87
C LYS A 91 -10.71 -12.84 -5.14
N LYS A 92 -9.78 -13.10 -6.06
CA LYS A 92 -9.32 -14.47 -6.35
C LYS A 92 -8.59 -15.10 -5.15
N ALA A 93 -7.82 -14.31 -4.40
CA ALA A 93 -7.15 -14.79 -3.19
C ALA A 93 -8.15 -15.17 -2.08
N LEU A 94 -9.23 -14.42 -1.91
CA LEU A 94 -10.29 -14.73 -0.93
C LEU A 94 -11.02 -16.04 -1.26
N PHE A 95 -11.29 -16.32 -2.54
CA PHE A 95 -11.95 -17.56 -2.97
C PHE A 95 -11.09 -18.81 -2.78
N ASN A 96 -9.77 -18.71 -2.91
CA ASN A 96 -8.87 -19.85 -2.71
C ASN A 96 -8.64 -20.20 -1.23
N SER A 97 -8.92 -19.28 -0.30
CA SER A 97 -8.83 -19.54 1.14
C SER A 97 -10.08 -20.23 1.71
N SER A 98 -11.11 -20.48 0.89
CA SER A 98 -12.38 -21.12 1.30
C SER A 98 -12.47 -22.61 0.93
N ASN A 99 -11.43 -23.19 0.31
CA ASN A 99 -11.34 -24.60 -0.08
C ASN A 99 -10.19 -25.35 0.62
N LEU A 100 -9.78 -24.88 1.80
CA LEU A 100 -8.97 -25.61 2.79
C LEU A 100 -9.77 -25.67 4.09
#